data_AF-A0A952P0Y7-F1
#
_entry.id   AF-A0A952P0Y7-F1
#
_cell.length_a   1.000
_cell.length_b   1.000
_cell.length_c   1.000
_cell.angle_alpha   90.00
_cell.angle_beta   90.00
_cell.angle_gamma   90.00
#
_symmetry.space_group_name_H-M   'P 1'
#
loop_
_entity.id
_entity.type
_entity.pdbx_description
1 polymer ?
#
loop_
_entity_poly.entity_id
_entity_poly.type
_entity_poly.pdbx_seq_one_letter_code
_entity_poly.pdbx_strand_id
1 'polypeptide(L)'
;MKWFIGGLILGVSFIGGFSYIIQSHQPTGEVAVMNRSARTPAAIRKVYDFSELDGNALNQASKQRLMAGFEVTRDQSDIGVRLGHFVVAGQDGEKVFACDRFDRVVLSFEGEGVATNGDKPQMEVEGQCEPDQDVNRISPLWIPVARITADTVHDGEQIYQNRGQDIRVKFANVSDQWPPQWVLTSIRLKNAGHEDVTIESTELRQMMDRPVVVEF
;
A
#
# COMPACT_ATOMS: atom_id res chain seq x y z
N MET A 1 -30.41 21.10 69.99
CA MET A 1 -29.55 21.51 68.85
C MET A 1 -28.09 21.01 69.00
N LYS A 2 -27.86 19.81 69.57
CA LYS A 2 -26.50 19.25 69.83
C LYS A 2 -26.16 18.01 68.99
N TRP A 3 -27.05 17.59 68.09
CA TRP A 3 -26.93 16.38 67.26
C TRP A 3 -26.54 16.64 65.80
N PHE A 4 -26.36 17.91 65.40
CA PHE A 4 -26.00 18.28 64.03
C PHE A 4 -24.50 18.49 63.79
N ILE A 5 -23.70 18.57 64.87
CA ILE A 5 -22.24 18.85 64.76
C ILE A 5 -21.44 17.55 64.58
N GLY A 6 -21.93 16.41 65.09
CA GLY A 6 -21.24 15.12 64.97
C GLY A 6 -21.22 14.54 63.54
N GLY A 7 -22.29 14.78 62.77
CA GLY A 7 -22.40 14.26 61.39
C GLY A 7 -21.48 14.99 60.38
N LEU A 8 -21.19 16.27 60.63
CA LEU A 8 -20.39 17.10 59.73
C LEU A 8 -18.88 16.81 59.84
N ILE A 9 -18.42 16.31 61.00
CA ILE A 9 -17.01 15.96 61.23
C ILE A 9 -16.66 14.58 60.64
N LEU A 10 -17.60 13.64 60.64
CA LEU A 10 -17.42 12.31 60.02
C LEU A 10 -17.38 12.38 58.48
N GLY A 11 -18.17 13.26 57.86
CA GLY A 11 -18.20 13.42 56.40
C GLY A 11 -16.90 13.97 55.80
N VAL A 12 -16.25 14.93 56.48
CA VAL A 12 -14.98 15.52 56.03
C VAL A 12 -13.81 14.53 56.14
N SER A 13 -13.86 13.64 57.13
CA SER A 13 -12.80 12.64 57.36
C SER A 13 -12.80 11.51 56.31
N PHE A 14 -13.99 11.14 55.78
CA PHE A 14 -14.10 10.10 54.75
C PHE A 14 -13.71 10.59 53.35
N ILE A 15 -13.98 11.86 53.01
CA ILE A 15 -13.61 12.42 51.69
C ILE A 15 -12.10 12.71 51.64
N GLY A 16 -11.51 13.23 52.72
CA GLY A 16 -10.06 13.48 52.78
C GLY A 16 -9.21 12.20 52.74
N GLY A 17 -9.66 11.12 53.40
CA GLY A 17 -8.95 9.84 53.41
C GLY A 17 -8.97 9.11 52.06
N PHE A 18 -10.07 9.22 51.30
CA PHE A 18 -10.19 8.54 50.01
C PHE A 18 -9.33 9.20 48.91
N SER A 19 -9.14 10.54 48.96
CA SER A 19 -8.23 11.25 48.05
C SER A 19 -6.75 10.93 48.28
N TYR A 20 -6.34 10.60 49.52
CA TYR A 20 -4.95 10.24 49.82
C TYR A 20 -4.58 8.83 49.34
N ILE A 21 -5.53 7.90 49.32
CA ILE A 21 -5.29 6.52 48.86
C ILE A 21 -5.16 6.43 47.34
N ILE A 22 -5.88 7.26 46.58
CA ILE A 22 -5.78 7.30 45.11
C ILE A 22 -4.45 7.91 44.65
N GLN A 23 -3.83 8.77 45.46
CA GLN A 23 -2.57 9.45 45.12
C GLN A 23 -1.30 8.67 45.50
N SER A 24 -1.42 7.59 46.31
CA SER A 24 -0.28 6.79 46.78
C SER A 24 -0.02 5.51 45.98
N HIS A 25 -0.82 5.20 44.96
CA HIS A 25 -0.56 4.10 44.02
C HIS A 25 -0.02 4.62 42.68
N GLN A 26 1.09 5.35 42.73
CA GLN A 26 2.02 5.37 41.60
C GLN A 26 3.04 4.25 41.85
N PRO A 27 3.16 3.24 40.95
CA PRO A 27 4.22 2.27 41.06
C PRO A 27 5.56 2.98 40.80
N THR A 28 6.27 3.33 41.86
CA THR A 28 7.69 3.72 41.80
C THR A 28 8.51 2.45 41.56
N GLY A 29 8.44 1.95 40.34
CA GLY A 29 9.45 1.06 39.78
C GLY A 29 10.55 1.92 39.18
N GLU A 30 11.54 2.31 39.98
CA GLU A 30 12.82 2.76 39.45
C GLU A 30 13.47 1.58 38.72
N VAL A 31 13.24 1.48 37.42
CA VAL A 31 14.14 0.72 36.55
C VAL A 31 15.34 1.62 36.33
N ALA A 32 16.46 1.28 36.97
CA ALA A 32 17.77 1.82 36.63
C ALA A 32 18.06 1.50 35.15
N VAL A 33 17.70 2.41 34.25
CA VAL A 33 18.13 2.36 32.86
C VAL A 33 19.57 2.85 32.85
N MET A 34 20.49 1.90 33.03
CA MET A 34 21.87 2.10 32.60
C MET A 34 21.83 2.72 31.20
N ASN A 35 22.57 3.83 31.08
CA ASN A 35 22.93 4.47 29.82
C ASN A 35 23.67 3.47 28.92
N ARG A 36 22.93 2.53 28.33
CA ARG A 36 23.32 1.93 27.08
C ARG A 36 23.10 3.05 26.10
N SER A 37 24.19 3.60 25.58
CA SER A 37 24.18 4.29 24.30
C SER A 37 23.10 3.63 23.45
N ALA A 38 22.06 4.37 23.12
CA ALA A 38 21.15 3.97 22.08
C ALA A 38 22.02 3.90 20.83
N ARG A 39 22.66 2.74 20.63
CA ARG A 39 23.04 2.28 19.33
C ARG A 39 21.70 2.23 18.62
N THR A 40 21.38 3.31 17.91
CA THR A 40 20.46 3.23 16.78
C THR A 40 20.90 1.98 16.04
N PRO A 41 20.08 0.92 15.95
CA PRO A 41 20.37 -0.06 14.93
C PRO A 41 20.40 0.79 13.66
N ALA A 42 21.53 0.82 12.97
CA ALA A 42 21.47 1.02 11.55
C ALA A 42 20.57 -0.14 11.09
N ALA A 43 19.27 0.13 11.01
CA ALA A 43 18.36 -0.67 10.25
C ALA A 43 18.89 -0.51 8.84
N ILE A 44 19.89 -1.32 8.51
CA ILE A 44 20.31 -1.59 7.15
C ILE A 44 18.98 -1.95 6.50
N ARG A 45 18.42 -1.03 5.73
CA ARG A 45 17.29 -1.29 4.87
C ARG A 45 17.81 -2.39 3.96
N LYS A 46 17.54 -3.65 4.33
CA LYS A 46 17.99 -4.80 3.57
C LYS A 46 17.29 -4.68 2.24
N VAL A 47 18.04 -4.27 1.23
CA VAL A 47 17.55 -4.25 -0.14
C VAL A 47 17.42 -5.69 -0.58
N TYR A 48 16.28 -6.02 -1.18
CA TYR A 48 16.01 -7.35 -1.68
C TYR A 48 16.80 -7.56 -2.95
N ASP A 49 17.90 -8.28 -2.84
CA ASP A 49 18.88 -8.44 -3.91
C ASP A 49 18.75 -9.81 -4.56
N PHE A 50 18.39 -9.79 -5.84
CA PHE A 50 18.22 -10.96 -6.69
C PHE A 50 19.24 -10.97 -7.83
N SER A 51 20.35 -10.23 -7.71
CA SER A 51 21.38 -10.18 -8.76
C SER A 51 22.04 -11.53 -9.05
N GLU A 52 21.94 -12.48 -8.13
CA GLU A 52 22.48 -13.84 -8.29
C GLU A 52 21.45 -14.82 -8.88
N LEU A 53 20.21 -14.40 -9.11
CA LEU A 53 19.14 -15.23 -9.65
C LEU A 53 18.95 -14.99 -11.14
N ASP A 54 18.57 -16.04 -11.86
CA ASP A 54 18.24 -15.98 -13.28
C ASP A 54 16.95 -16.75 -13.61
N GLY A 55 16.49 -16.60 -14.85
CA GLY A 55 15.36 -17.31 -15.44
C GLY A 55 14.12 -17.37 -14.52
N ASN A 56 13.64 -18.58 -14.28
CA ASN A 56 12.42 -18.80 -13.49
C ASN A 56 12.59 -18.43 -12.01
N ALA A 57 13.79 -18.62 -11.42
CA ALA A 57 14.03 -18.28 -10.03
C ALA A 57 13.96 -16.76 -9.81
N LEU A 58 14.56 -15.99 -10.72
CA LEU A 58 14.47 -14.54 -10.73
C LEU A 58 13.02 -14.07 -10.90
N ASN A 59 12.29 -14.66 -11.85
CA ASN A 59 10.89 -14.31 -12.09
C ASN A 59 10.06 -14.54 -10.83
N GLN A 60 10.12 -15.73 -10.24
CA GLN A 60 9.36 -16.05 -9.02
C GLN A 60 9.71 -15.14 -7.84
N ALA A 61 11.01 -14.89 -7.61
CA ALA A 61 11.45 -13.99 -6.55
C ALA A 61 10.97 -12.56 -6.77
N SER A 62 11.00 -12.08 -8.01
CA SER A 62 10.49 -10.76 -8.40
C SER A 62 9.00 -10.62 -8.11
N LYS A 63 8.19 -11.61 -8.54
CA LYS A 63 6.74 -11.63 -8.27
C LYS A 63 6.43 -11.64 -6.77
N GLN A 64 7.08 -12.53 -6.02
CA GLN A 64 6.91 -12.60 -4.56
C GLN A 64 7.28 -11.28 -3.90
N ARG A 65 8.36 -10.63 -4.37
CA ARG A 65 8.83 -9.40 -3.75
C ARG A 65 7.92 -8.21 -4.07
N LEU A 66 7.42 -8.11 -5.30
CA LEU A 66 6.41 -7.14 -5.68
C LEU A 66 5.19 -7.25 -4.76
N MET A 67 4.67 -8.46 -4.57
CA MET A 67 3.52 -8.70 -3.70
C MET A 67 3.82 -8.49 -2.21
N ALA A 68 5.02 -8.79 -1.74
CA ALA A 68 5.40 -8.53 -0.35
C ALA A 68 5.45 -7.03 0.01
N GLY A 69 5.52 -6.14 -0.98
CA GLY A 69 5.36 -4.69 -0.79
C GLY A 69 4.02 -4.15 -1.31
N PHE A 70 3.08 -5.03 -1.66
CA PHE A 70 1.77 -4.64 -2.16
C PHE A 70 0.97 -3.93 -1.07
N GLU A 71 0.51 -2.72 -1.37
CA GLU A 71 -0.30 -1.93 -0.46
C GLU A 71 -1.28 -1.07 -1.27
N VAL A 72 -2.54 -1.07 -0.87
CA VAL A 72 -3.55 -0.14 -1.40
C VAL A 72 -3.81 0.92 -0.36
N THR A 73 -3.58 2.17 -0.73
CA THR A 73 -3.85 3.35 0.12
C THR A 73 -4.96 4.16 -0.52
N ARG A 74 -5.91 4.64 0.27
CA ARG A 74 -6.89 5.64 -0.16
C ARG A 74 -6.53 6.98 0.44
N ASP A 75 -6.44 8.01 -0.38
CA ASP A 75 -6.22 9.38 0.06
C ASP A 75 -7.20 10.30 -0.65
N GLN A 76 -8.12 10.89 0.12
CA GLN A 76 -9.28 11.60 -0.41
C GLN A 76 -10.06 10.70 -1.38
N SER A 77 -10.17 11.10 -2.65
CA SER A 77 -10.78 10.35 -3.74
C SER A 77 -9.77 9.53 -4.56
N ASP A 78 -8.48 9.60 -4.27
CA ASP A 78 -7.48 8.87 -5.05
C ASP A 78 -7.17 7.51 -4.42
N ILE A 79 -6.81 6.56 -5.27
CA ILE A 79 -6.40 5.23 -4.85
C ILE A 79 -4.95 5.03 -5.28
N GLY A 80 -4.06 4.90 -4.30
CA GLY A 80 -2.64 4.60 -4.51
C GLY A 80 -2.42 3.10 -4.42
N VAL A 81 -1.81 2.51 -5.45
CA VAL A 81 -1.33 1.12 -5.42
C VAL A 81 0.19 1.12 -5.38
N ARG A 82 0.75 0.62 -4.28
CA ARG A 82 2.19 0.53 -4.03
C ARG A 82 2.65 -0.91 -4.17
N LEU A 83 3.88 -1.11 -4.65
CA LEU A 83 4.50 -2.43 -4.83
C LEU A 83 5.87 -2.51 -4.15
N GLY A 84 6.34 -3.73 -3.92
CA GLY A 84 7.69 -3.98 -3.43
C GLY A 84 8.75 -3.75 -4.51
N HIS A 85 9.88 -3.18 -4.11
CA HIS A 85 11.04 -2.97 -4.96
C HIS A 85 12.15 -3.96 -4.63
N PHE A 86 13.03 -4.19 -5.60
CA PHE A 86 14.11 -5.17 -5.55
C PHE A 86 15.27 -4.76 -6.45
N VAL A 87 16.38 -5.48 -6.33
CA VAL A 87 17.61 -5.32 -7.11
C VAL A 87 17.82 -6.58 -7.94
N VAL A 88 18.29 -6.39 -9.16
CA VAL A 88 18.57 -7.44 -10.16
C VAL A 88 19.94 -7.21 -10.77
N ALA A 89 20.46 -8.21 -11.47
CA ALA A 89 21.65 -8.03 -12.30
C ALA A 89 21.30 -7.20 -13.54
N GLY A 90 22.14 -6.22 -13.85
CA GLY A 90 22.15 -5.45 -15.08
C GLY A 90 22.91 -6.15 -16.20
N GLN A 91 23.35 -5.40 -17.21
CA GLN A 91 23.93 -5.98 -18.43
C GLN A 91 25.36 -6.50 -18.23
N ASP A 92 26.12 -5.89 -17.34
CA ASP A 92 27.51 -6.20 -17.00
C ASP A 92 27.64 -6.93 -15.64
N GLY A 93 26.52 -7.43 -15.11
CA GLY A 93 26.45 -8.05 -13.77
C GLY A 93 26.46 -7.04 -12.62
N GLU A 94 26.36 -5.75 -12.93
CA GLU A 94 26.14 -4.69 -11.96
C GLU A 94 24.78 -4.82 -11.29
N LYS A 95 24.66 -4.37 -10.04
CA LYS A 95 23.41 -4.40 -9.30
C LYS A 95 22.59 -3.16 -9.66
N VAL A 96 21.43 -3.37 -10.29
CA VAL A 96 20.52 -2.30 -10.67
C VAL A 96 19.19 -2.46 -9.95
N PHE A 97 18.52 -1.34 -9.67
CA PHE A 97 17.18 -1.38 -9.12
C PHE A 97 16.17 -1.85 -10.17
N ALA A 98 15.06 -2.44 -9.71
CA ALA A 98 14.03 -2.92 -10.61
C ALA A 98 13.48 -1.79 -11.50
N CYS A 99 13.28 -0.58 -10.98
CA CYS A 99 12.84 0.55 -11.80
C CYS A 99 13.91 1.13 -12.75
N ASP A 100 15.20 0.79 -12.56
CA ASP A 100 16.22 1.09 -13.58
C ASP A 100 16.16 0.07 -14.74
N ARG A 101 15.64 -1.13 -14.47
CA ARG A 101 15.45 -2.20 -15.46
C ARG A 101 14.06 -2.18 -16.11
N PHE A 102 13.04 -1.70 -15.43
CA PHE A 102 11.66 -1.67 -15.90
C PHE A 102 11.12 -0.25 -15.90
N ASP A 103 10.67 0.23 -17.05
CA ASP A 103 10.28 1.63 -17.21
C ASP A 103 8.87 1.91 -16.69
N ARG A 104 8.00 0.89 -16.68
CA ARG A 104 6.57 1.07 -16.42
C ARG A 104 5.99 -0.02 -15.53
N VAL A 105 5.02 0.39 -14.73
CA VAL A 105 4.12 -0.49 -13.97
C VAL A 105 2.75 -0.43 -14.62
N VAL A 106 2.15 -1.60 -14.86
CA VAL A 106 0.81 -1.73 -15.42
C VAL A 106 -0.05 -2.57 -14.50
N LEU A 107 -1.17 -2.02 -14.07
CA LEU A 107 -2.18 -2.67 -13.25
C LEU A 107 -3.42 -2.88 -14.12
N SER A 108 -3.89 -4.12 -14.21
CA SER A 108 -5.11 -4.45 -14.95
C SER A 108 -6.21 -4.85 -13.98
N PHE A 109 -7.42 -4.34 -14.23
CA PHE A 109 -8.59 -4.56 -13.41
C PHE A 109 -9.78 -5.01 -14.26
N GLU A 110 -10.64 -5.84 -13.67
CA GLU A 110 -11.96 -6.16 -14.20
C GLU A 110 -13.04 -5.49 -13.35
N GLY A 111 -13.94 -4.77 -14.00
CA GLY A 111 -15.08 -4.13 -13.33
C GLY A 111 -16.18 -5.14 -13.01
N GLU A 112 -16.77 -5.02 -11.83
CA GLU A 112 -18.02 -5.70 -11.50
C GLU A 112 -19.19 -4.95 -12.13
N GLY A 113 -20.01 -5.63 -12.91
CA GLY A 113 -21.16 -5.00 -13.56
C GLY A 113 -21.68 -5.76 -14.78
N VAL A 114 -22.46 -5.06 -15.59
CA VAL A 114 -23.07 -5.59 -16.80
C VAL A 114 -21.99 -5.79 -17.86
N ALA A 115 -21.88 -6.99 -18.39
CA ALA A 115 -20.98 -7.30 -19.50
C ALA A 115 -21.52 -6.69 -20.80
N THR A 116 -20.63 -6.07 -21.58
CA THR A 116 -20.95 -5.56 -22.91
C THR A 116 -20.54 -6.62 -23.93
N ASN A 117 -21.47 -7.13 -24.73
CA ASN A 117 -21.23 -8.23 -25.69
C ASN A 117 -20.65 -9.52 -25.09
N GLY A 118 -20.85 -9.75 -23.78
CA GLY A 118 -20.31 -10.91 -23.06
C GLY A 118 -18.94 -10.69 -22.43
N ASP A 119 -18.30 -9.55 -22.71
CA ASP A 119 -17.04 -9.16 -22.09
C ASP A 119 -17.27 -8.24 -20.89
N LYS A 120 -16.50 -8.47 -19.82
CA LYS A 120 -16.53 -7.61 -18.64
C LYS A 120 -15.85 -6.27 -18.92
N PRO A 121 -16.25 -5.19 -18.23
CA PRO A 121 -15.51 -3.94 -18.23
C PRO A 121 -14.06 -4.15 -17.79
N GLN A 122 -13.13 -3.51 -18.47
CA GLN A 122 -11.69 -3.59 -18.18
C GLN A 122 -11.13 -2.20 -17.97
N MET A 123 -10.20 -2.09 -17.01
CA MET A 123 -9.41 -0.89 -16.77
C MET A 123 -7.94 -1.28 -16.69
N GLU A 124 -7.10 -0.61 -17.48
CA GLU A 124 -5.64 -0.72 -17.39
C GLU A 124 -5.07 0.62 -16.94
N VAL A 125 -4.33 0.60 -15.84
CA VAL A 125 -3.64 1.77 -15.27
C VAL A 125 -2.14 1.57 -15.46
N GLU A 126 -1.52 2.46 -16.22
CA GLU A 126 -0.10 2.45 -16.52
C GLU A 126 0.56 3.72 -15.99
N GLY A 127 1.67 3.55 -15.28
CA GLY A 127 2.50 4.63 -14.75
C GLY A 127 3.99 4.31 -14.85
N GLN A 128 4.83 5.30 -14.59
CA GLN A 128 6.29 5.10 -14.55
C GLN A 128 6.69 4.23 -13.34
N CYS A 129 7.71 3.39 -13.50
CA CYS A 129 8.34 2.74 -12.37
C CYS A 129 9.34 3.73 -11.76
N GLU A 130 9.08 4.15 -10.53
CA GLU A 130 9.99 5.03 -9.80
C GLU A 130 10.19 4.47 -8.39
N PRO A 131 11.38 4.58 -7.79
CA PRO A 131 11.58 4.23 -6.38
C PRO A 131 10.85 5.23 -5.47
N ASP A 132 10.26 4.73 -4.38
CA ASP A 132 9.70 5.56 -3.30
C ASP A 132 10.83 6.09 -2.39
N GLN A 133 10.49 6.93 -1.39
CA GLN A 133 11.41 7.36 -0.34
C GLN A 133 12.00 6.18 0.47
N ASP A 134 11.24 5.08 0.53
CA ASP A 134 11.76 3.78 0.92
C ASP A 134 12.25 3.05 -0.34
N VAL A 135 13.56 2.90 -0.47
CA VAL A 135 14.22 2.22 -1.61
C VAL A 135 13.73 0.78 -1.83
N ASN A 136 13.09 0.18 -0.81
CA ASN A 136 12.46 -1.13 -0.90
C ASN A 136 11.05 -1.11 -1.48
N ARG A 137 10.55 0.05 -1.91
CA ARG A 137 9.20 0.22 -2.44
C ARG A 137 9.24 1.00 -3.75
N ILE A 138 8.32 0.65 -4.64
CA ILE A 138 8.02 1.41 -5.84
C ILE A 138 7.04 2.50 -5.44
N SER A 139 7.23 3.70 -5.97
CA SER A 139 6.32 4.84 -5.80
C SER A 139 4.89 4.43 -6.18
N PRO A 140 3.89 4.78 -5.36
CA PRO A 140 2.52 4.36 -5.61
C PRO A 140 1.95 4.94 -6.91
N LEU A 141 1.25 4.11 -7.68
CA LEU A 141 0.44 4.56 -8.81
C LEU A 141 -0.89 5.10 -8.29
N TRP A 142 -1.09 6.41 -8.40
CA TRP A 142 -2.29 7.10 -7.90
C TRP A 142 -3.38 7.21 -8.97
N ILE A 143 -4.39 6.35 -8.87
CA ILE A 143 -5.59 6.35 -9.71
C ILE A 143 -6.51 7.51 -9.28
N PRO A 144 -6.78 8.49 -10.16
CA PRO A 144 -7.58 9.68 -9.82
C PRO A 144 -9.08 9.44 -10.00
N VAL A 145 -9.69 8.66 -9.09
CA VAL A 145 -11.08 8.19 -9.22
C VAL A 145 -12.08 9.34 -9.40
N ALA A 146 -11.98 10.42 -8.63
CA ALA A 146 -12.90 11.55 -8.74
C ALA A 146 -12.87 12.22 -10.13
N ARG A 147 -11.71 12.19 -10.82
CA ARG A 147 -11.60 12.76 -12.16
C ARG A 147 -12.17 11.80 -13.20
N ILE A 148 -11.82 10.52 -13.10
CA ILE A 148 -12.36 9.47 -13.97
C ILE A 148 -13.90 9.45 -13.90
N THR A 149 -14.46 9.47 -12.69
CA THR A 149 -15.91 9.39 -12.49
C THR A 149 -16.66 10.67 -12.87
N ALA A 150 -15.97 11.81 -12.95
CA ALA A 150 -16.52 13.07 -13.46
C ALA A 150 -16.53 13.14 -14.99
N ASP A 151 -15.70 12.35 -15.67
CA ASP A 151 -15.66 12.24 -17.11
C ASP A 151 -16.83 11.39 -17.63
N THR A 152 -17.24 11.66 -18.88
CA THR A 152 -18.25 10.85 -19.57
C THR A 152 -17.76 9.41 -19.71
N VAL A 153 -18.61 8.43 -19.41
CA VAL A 153 -18.29 7.01 -19.56
C VAL A 153 -18.04 6.70 -21.04
N HIS A 154 -16.86 6.19 -21.36
CA HIS A 154 -16.51 5.75 -22.71
C HIS A 154 -15.31 4.79 -22.68
N ASP A 155 -15.26 3.92 -23.70
CA ASP A 155 -14.05 3.17 -24.03
C ASP A 155 -13.01 4.13 -24.62
N GLY A 156 -11.76 3.96 -24.23
CA GLY A 156 -10.70 4.86 -24.67
C GLY A 156 -9.49 4.84 -23.76
N GLU A 157 -8.51 5.64 -24.15
CA GLU A 157 -7.30 5.85 -23.38
C GLU A 157 -7.19 7.34 -23.05
N GLN A 158 -6.91 7.65 -21.79
CA GLN A 158 -6.74 9.01 -21.32
C GLN A 158 -5.55 9.09 -20.37
N ILE A 159 -4.78 10.18 -20.48
CA ILE A 159 -3.67 10.47 -19.58
C ILE A 159 -4.15 11.46 -18.52
N TYR A 160 -3.97 11.11 -17.26
CA TYR A 160 -4.25 11.95 -16.12
C TYR A 160 -2.96 12.34 -15.42
N GLN A 161 -2.75 13.64 -15.23
CA GLN A 161 -1.64 14.10 -14.39
C GLN A 161 -2.07 14.07 -12.93
N ASN A 162 -1.50 13.20 -12.11
CA ASN A 162 -1.82 13.10 -10.69
C ASN A 162 -0.57 13.15 -9.83
N ARG A 163 -0.53 14.06 -8.85
CA ARG A 163 0.58 14.18 -7.87
C ARG A 163 1.98 14.26 -8.51
N GLY A 164 2.08 14.91 -9.67
CA GLY A 164 3.34 15.06 -10.42
C GLY A 164 3.71 13.85 -11.30
N GLN A 165 2.85 12.85 -11.40
CA GLN A 165 3.02 11.68 -12.26
C GLN A 165 1.97 11.67 -13.38
N ASP A 166 2.37 11.29 -14.58
CA ASP A 166 1.44 11.01 -15.68
C ASP A 166 0.98 9.54 -15.58
N ILE A 167 -0.32 9.34 -15.38
CA ILE A 167 -0.93 8.01 -15.34
C ILE A 167 -1.83 7.86 -16.56
N ARG A 168 -1.52 6.86 -17.38
CA ARG A 168 -2.34 6.45 -18.52
C ARG A 168 -3.40 5.47 -18.03
N VAL A 169 -4.67 5.78 -18.25
CA VAL A 169 -5.77 4.88 -17.92
C VAL A 169 -6.52 4.54 -19.21
N LYS A 170 -6.68 3.24 -19.45
CA LYS A 170 -7.42 2.72 -20.59
C LYS A 170 -8.64 1.94 -20.12
N PHE A 171 -9.80 2.25 -20.68
CA PHE A 171 -11.05 1.55 -20.46
C PHE A 171 -11.47 0.78 -21.71
N ALA A 172 -12.06 -0.39 -21.51
CA ALA A 172 -12.66 -1.18 -22.56
C ALA A 172 -13.92 -1.89 -22.06
N ASN A 173 -14.91 -2.05 -22.94
CA ASN A 173 -16.18 -2.71 -22.65
C ASN A 173 -16.96 -2.06 -21.49
N VAL A 174 -16.77 -0.76 -21.22
CA VAL A 174 -17.59 -0.05 -20.24
C VAL A 174 -18.99 0.20 -20.82
N SER A 175 -20.00 0.16 -19.94
CA SER A 175 -21.40 0.37 -20.32
C SER A 175 -21.81 1.84 -20.14
N ASP A 176 -23.06 2.11 -19.77
CA ASP A 176 -23.56 3.48 -19.56
C ASP A 176 -23.09 4.11 -18.23
N GLN A 177 -22.53 3.30 -17.32
CA GLN A 177 -22.08 3.72 -15.99
C GLN A 177 -20.71 3.11 -15.67
N TRP A 178 -19.88 3.88 -14.94
CA TRP A 178 -18.64 3.36 -14.38
C TRP A 178 -18.95 2.22 -13.38
N PRO A 179 -18.31 1.05 -13.52
CA PRO A 179 -18.36 0.01 -12.50
C PRO A 179 -17.99 0.56 -11.11
N PRO A 180 -18.79 0.28 -10.06
CA PRO A 180 -18.51 0.75 -8.71
C PRO A 180 -17.34 0.02 -8.06
N GLN A 181 -17.02 -1.19 -8.54
CA GLN A 181 -15.96 -2.04 -8.00
C GLN A 181 -15.10 -2.58 -9.13
N TRP A 182 -13.79 -2.54 -8.92
CA TRP A 182 -12.79 -3.02 -9.86
C TRP A 182 -11.84 -3.99 -9.17
N VAL A 183 -11.78 -5.21 -9.66
CA VAL A 183 -10.95 -6.28 -9.11
C VAL A 183 -9.62 -6.31 -9.83
N LEU A 184 -8.51 -6.21 -9.09
CA LEU A 184 -7.18 -6.33 -9.67
C LEU A 184 -6.95 -7.74 -10.22
N THR A 185 -6.62 -7.85 -11.50
CA THR A 185 -6.41 -9.12 -12.19
C THR A 185 -4.99 -9.33 -12.69
N SER A 186 -4.20 -8.27 -12.87
CA SER A 186 -2.81 -8.41 -13.28
C SER A 186 -1.93 -7.26 -12.78
N ILE A 187 -0.67 -7.56 -12.48
CA ILE A 187 0.40 -6.59 -12.22
C ILE A 187 1.55 -6.92 -13.17
N ARG A 188 2.01 -5.93 -13.93
CA ARG A 188 3.12 -6.09 -14.88
C ARG A 188 4.17 -5.02 -14.71
N LEU A 189 5.45 -5.42 -14.68
CA LEU A 189 6.57 -4.52 -14.92
C LEU A 189 7.01 -4.67 -16.37
N LYS A 190 7.06 -3.57 -17.12
CA LYS A 190 7.39 -3.57 -18.55
C LYS A 190 8.69 -2.86 -18.86
N ASN A 191 9.46 -3.41 -19.80
CA ASN A 191 10.56 -2.71 -20.48
C ASN A 191 10.62 -3.16 -21.95
N ALA A 192 10.90 -2.25 -22.88
CA ALA A 192 11.04 -2.59 -24.30
C ALA A 192 12.22 -3.55 -24.61
N GLY A 193 13.21 -3.67 -23.71
CA GLY A 193 14.43 -4.46 -23.87
C GLY A 193 14.53 -5.72 -23.00
N HIS A 194 13.55 -5.98 -22.13
CA HIS A 194 13.59 -7.11 -21.19
C HIS A 194 12.24 -7.84 -21.14
N GLU A 195 12.27 -9.11 -20.72
CA GLU A 195 11.04 -9.87 -20.46
C GLU A 195 10.25 -9.23 -19.30
N ASP A 196 8.94 -9.05 -19.52
CA ASP A 196 8.04 -8.47 -18.52
C ASP A 196 7.91 -9.38 -17.30
N VAL A 197 7.92 -8.79 -16.10
CA VAL A 197 7.51 -9.50 -14.88
C VAL A 197 6.00 -9.37 -14.77
N THR A 198 5.27 -10.46 -15.02
CA THR A 198 3.81 -10.49 -15.01
C THR A 198 3.27 -11.37 -13.88
N ILE A 199 2.39 -10.84 -13.05
CA ILE A 199 1.63 -11.58 -12.04
C ILE A 199 0.19 -11.66 -12.50
N GLU A 200 -0.26 -12.85 -12.86
CA GLU A 200 -1.62 -13.07 -13.38
C GLU A 200 -2.64 -13.28 -12.27
N SER A 201 -3.93 -13.23 -12.62
CA SER A 201 -5.04 -13.34 -11.65
C SER A 201 -5.02 -14.62 -10.82
N THR A 202 -4.54 -15.73 -11.39
CA THR A 202 -4.38 -17.00 -10.69
C THR A 202 -3.27 -16.93 -9.65
N GLU A 203 -2.15 -16.28 -9.96
CA GLU A 203 -1.03 -16.07 -9.04
C GLU A 203 -1.39 -15.07 -7.95
N LEU A 204 -2.10 -13.99 -8.30
CA LEU A 204 -2.62 -13.01 -7.34
C LEU A 204 -3.50 -13.68 -6.27
N ARG A 205 -4.39 -14.60 -6.68
CA ARG A 205 -5.24 -15.36 -5.75
C ARG A 205 -4.47 -16.37 -4.89
N GLN A 206 -3.30 -16.83 -5.34
CA GLN A 206 -2.44 -17.71 -4.55
C GLN A 206 -1.58 -16.93 -3.54
N MET A 207 -1.16 -15.72 -3.91
CA MET A 207 -0.31 -14.86 -3.09
C MET A 207 -1.11 -14.01 -2.10
N MET A 208 -2.41 -13.80 -2.34
CA MET A 208 -3.28 -12.99 -1.49
C MET A 208 -4.46 -13.82 -0.97
N ASP A 209 -4.76 -13.69 0.31
CA ASP A 209 -5.89 -14.39 0.95
C ASP A 209 -7.26 -13.97 0.40
N ARG A 210 -7.34 -12.78 -0.23
CA ARG A 210 -8.57 -12.16 -0.71
C ARG A 210 -8.31 -11.39 -2.02
N PRO A 211 -9.30 -11.29 -2.92
CA PRO A 211 -9.20 -10.42 -4.08
C PRO A 211 -8.97 -8.97 -3.66
N VAL A 212 -8.13 -8.26 -4.41
CA VAL A 212 -7.98 -6.81 -4.25
C VAL A 212 -9.07 -6.13 -5.05
N VAL A 213 -9.91 -5.38 -4.35
CA VAL A 213 -11.01 -4.61 -4.93
C VAL A 213 -10.76 -3.14 -4.65
N VAL A 214 -10.86 -2.30 -5.69
CA VAL A 214 -10.86 -0.84 -5.57
C VAL A 214 -12.25 -0.31 -5.90
N GLU A 215 -12.75 0.58 -5.05
CA GLU A 215 -14.13 1.11 -5.16
C GLU A 215 -14.10 2.52 -5.73
N PHE A 216 -14.95 2.77 -6.72
CA PHE A 216 -15.09 4.08 -7.37
C PHE A 216 -16.13 4.96 -6.69
#